data_AF-A0A087TNR0-F1
#
_entry.id   AF-A0A087TNR0-F1
#
_cell.length_a   1.000
_cell.length_b   1.000
_cell.length_c   1.000
_cell.angle_alpha   90.00
_cell.angle_beta   90.00
_cell.angle_gamma   90.00
#
_symmetry.space_group_name_H-M   'P 1'
#
loop_
_entity.id
_entity.type
_entity.pdbx_description
1 polymer ?
#
loop_
_entity_poly.entity_id
_entity_poly.type
_entity_poly.pdbx_seq_one_letter_code
_entity_poly.pdbx_strand_id
1 'polypeptide(L)'
;MIVRQARNAQTVTLSTIQHITATSIPPVVPYTISRHLFDAGLRSQRPFKRLPLTPQNRWSCLEWCRSQSSWVASDWHRTVFSNESRFTLEADDHRVRV
;
A
#
# COMPACT_ATOMS: atom_id res chain seq x y z
N MET A 1 -16.19 -1.46 15.82
CA MET A 1 -16.29 -2.00 14.44
C MET A 1 -15.22 -1.40 13.51
N ILE A 2 -15.04 -0.07 13.45
CA ILE A 2 -14.04 0.62 12.61
C ILE A 2 -12.59 0.15 12.84
N VAL A 3 -12.16 0.03 14.10
CA VAL A 3 -10.78 -0.36 14.50
C VAL A 3 -10.38 -1.72 13.93
N ARG A 4 -11.32 -2.68 13.90
CA ARG A 4 -11.08 -4.04 13.39
C ARG A 4 -10.89 -4.04 11.86
N GLN A 5 -11.60 -3.17 11.16
CA GLN A 5 -11.54 -3.06 9.70
C GLN A 5 -10.30 -2.29 9.23
N ALA A 6 -9.89 -1.27 9.98
CA ALA A 6 -8.65 -0.51 9.72
C ALA A 6 -7.37 -1.38 9.83
N ARG A 7 -7.36 -2.38 10.73
CA ARG A 7 -6.25 -3.34 10.84
C ARG A 7 -6.20 -4.36 9.71
N ASN A 8 -7.37 -4.83 9.27
CA ASN A 8 -7.47 -5.92 8.29
C ASN A 8 -7.42 -5.44 6.83
N ALA A 9 -7.68 -4.15 6.57
CA ALA A 9 -7.71 -3.61 5.22
C ALA A 9 -7.06 -2.22 5.16
N GLN A 10 -5.73 -2.20 5.01
CA GLN A 10 -4.93 -0.97 4.86
C GLN A 10 -5.18 -0.21 3.55
N THR A 11 -5.98 -0.77 2.64
CA THR A 11 -6.26 -0.22 1.30
C THR A 11 -7.66 0.39 1.16
N VAL A 12 -8.45 0.46 2.24
CA VAL A 12 -9.81 1.02 2.17
C VAL A 12 -9.73 2.53 1.99
N THR A 13 -10.44 3.04 0.98
CA THR A 13 -10.47 4.46 0.65
C THR A 13 -11.31 5.24 1.66
N LEU A 14 -11.00 6.54 1.81
CA LEU A 14 -11.74 7.46 2.69
C LEU A 14 -13.25 7.46 2.40
N SER A 15 -13.64 7.40 1.12
CA SER A 15 -15.03 7.37 0.69
C SER A 15 -15.78 6.11 1.16
N THR A 16 -15.14 4.95 1.11
CA THR A 16 -15.71 3.69 1.63
C THR A 16 -15.85 3.74 3.15
N ILE A 17 -14.87 4.32 3.86
CA ILE A 17 -14.96 4.53 5.32
C ILE A 17 -16.16 5.44 5.64
N GLN A 18 -16.28 6.57 4.95
CA GLN A 18 -17.38 7.52 5.14
C GLN A 18 -18.75 6.86 4.92
N HIS A 19 -18.91 6.07 3.85
CA HIS A 19 -20.14 5.34 3.55
C HIS A 19 -20.51 4.33 4.66
N ILE A 20 -19.53 3.58 5.18
CA ILE A 20 -19.73 2.64 6.30
C ILE A 20 -20.10 3.37 7.59
N THR A 21 -19.48 4.52 7.86
CA THR A 21 -19.72 5.28 9.08
C THR A 21 -21.04 6.07 9.06
N ALA A 22 -21.46 6.56 7.88
CA ALA A 22 -22.67 7.39 7.73
C ALA A 22 -23.97 6.63 8.02
N THR A 23 -23.98 5.31 7.82
CA THR A 23 -25.17 4.47 7.97
C THR A 23 -25.28 3.78 9.32
N SER A 24 -24.20 3.75 10.11
CA SER A 24 -24.09 2.87 11.28
C SER A 24 -23.75 3.57 12.59
N ILE A 25 -23.37 4.85 12.61
CA ILE A 25 -22.81 5.50 13.81
C ILE A 25 -23.50 6.85 14.06
N PRO A 26 -24.03 7.09 15.28
CA PRO A 26 -24.53 8.42 15.66
C PRO A 26 -23.41 9.47 15.59
N PRO A 27 -23.72 10.76 15.42
CA PRO A 27 -22.70 11.79 15.33
C PRO A 27 -21.85 11.84 16.61
N VAL A 28 -20.58 11.44 16.50
CA VAL A 28 -19.60 11.46 17.59
C VAL A 28 -18.64 12.62 17.38
N VAL A 29 -18.28 13.32 18.46
CA VAL A 29 -17.30 14.41 18.39
C VAL A 29 -15.90 13.90 17.97
N PRO A 30 -15.17 14.60 17.10
CA PRO A 30 -13.87 14.15 16.58
C PRO A 30 -12.84 13.82 17.68
N TYR A 31 -12.89 14.54 18.80
CA TYR A 31 -12.04 14.27 19.96
C TYR A 31 -12.19 12.85 20.50
N THR A 32 -13.43 12.38 20.65
CA THR A 32 -13.75 11.03 21.12
C THR A 32 -13.21 9.98 20.15
N ILE A 33 -13.34 10.22 18.85
CA ILE A 33 -12.79 9.34 17.81
C ILE A 33 -11.26 9.26 17.92
N SER A 34 -10.57 10.39 18.06
CA SER A 34 -9.12 10.44 18.20
C SER A 34 -8.63 9.69 19.43
N ARG A 35 -9.29 9.88 20.58
CA ARG A 35 -8.97 9.18 21.83
C ARG A 35 -9.12 7.67 21.71
N HIS A 36 -10.24 7.20 21.14
CA HIS A 36 -10.45 5.76 20.91
C HIS A 36 -9.44 5.16 19.94
N LEU A 37 -9.04 5.90 18.89
CA LEU A 37 -8.00 5.44 17.97
C LEU A 37 -6.64 5.34 18.68
N PHE A 38 -6.30 6.33 19.50
CA PHE A 38 -5.06 6.33 20.29
C PHE A 38 -5.04 5.17 21.29
N ASP A 39 -6.11 4.99 22.07
CA ASP A 39 -6.24 3.90 23.05
C ASP A 39 -6.17 2.52 22.37
N ALA A 40 -6.64 2.41 21.12
CA ALA A 40 -6.53 1.21 20.30
C ALA A 40 -5.16 1.05 19.60
N GLY A 41 -4.22 1.98 19.81
CA GLY A 41 -2.89 1.99 19.19
C GLY A 41 -2.89 2.27 17.70
N LEU A 42 -3.96 2.85 17.15
CA LEU A 42 -4.06 3.24 15.76
C LEU A 42 -3.55 4.67 15.55
N ARG A 43 -2.64 4.84 14.59
CA ARG A 43 -2.09 6.14 14.21
C ARG A 43 -2.36 6.42 12.74
N SER A 44 -2.54 7.69 12.39
CA SER A 44 -2.61 8.11 10.99
C SER A 44 -1.29 7.79 10.30
N GLN A 45 -1.35 7.14 9.15
CA GLN A 45 -0.19 6.89 8.28
C GLN A 45 -0.53 7.29 6.85
N ARG A 46 0.48 7.70 6.08
CA ARG A 46 0.31 7.91 4.64
C ARG A 46 0.14 6.54 3.98
N PRO A 47 -0.90 6.33 3.14
CA PRO A 47 -1.05 5.08 2.40
C PRO A 47 0.21 4.78 1.59
N PHE A 48 0.60 3.51 1.53
CA PHE A 48 1.72 3.08 0.71
C PHE A 48 1.38 3.30 -0.77
N LYS A 49 2.20 4.06 -1.50
CA LYS A 49 2.06 4.22 -2.95
C LYS A 49 2.62 2.97 -3.64
N ARG A 50 1.73 2.06 -4.07
CA ARG A 50 2.06 0.86 -4.88
C ARG A 50 1.27 0.89 -6.17
N LEU A 51 1.93 0.56 -7.27
CA LEU A 51 1.22 0.21 -8.49
C LEU A 51 0.37 -1.04 -8.20
N PRO A 52 -0.93 -1.01 -8.52
CA PRO A 52 -1.79 -2.18 -8.32
C PRO A 52 -1.35 -3.28 -9.29
N LEU A 53 -0.71 -4.32 -8.75
CA LEU A 53 -0.40 -5.52 -9.51
C LEU A 53 -1.67 -6.33 -9.75
N THR A 54 -1.85 -6.80 -10.98
CA THR A 54 -2.86 -7.82 -11.30
C THR A 54 -2.54 -9.12 -10.55
N PRO A 55 -3.52 -9.98 -10.26
CA PRO A 55 -3.27 -11.28 -9.64
C PRO A 55 -2.23 -12.11 -10.41
N GLN A 56 -2.27 -12.06 -11.74
CA GLN A 56 -1.32 -12.75 -12.60
C GLN A 56 0.10 -12.23 -12.39
N ASN A 57 0.30 -10.91 -12.39
CA ASN A 57 1.62 -10.32 -12.18
C ASN A 57 2.20 -10.70 -10.82
N ARG A 58 1.35 -10.74 -9.78
CA ARG A 58 1.78 -11.19 -8.43
C ARG A 58 2.25 -12.63 -8.45
N TRP A 59 1.51 -13.51 -9.12
CA TRP A 59 1.85 -14.92 -9.21
C TRP A 59 3.15 -15.13 -9.99
N SER A 60 3.31 -14.49 -11.15
CA SER A 60 4.55 -14.57 -11.94
C SER A 60 5.75 -14.00 -11.18
N CYS A 61 5.61 -12.87 -10.47
CA CYS A 61 6.70 -12.36 -9.61
C CYS A 61 7.08 -13.34 -8.51
N LEU A 62 6.10 -13.99 -7.87
CA LEU A 62 6.35 -14.96 -6.80
C LEU A 62 7.03 -16.22 -7.34
N GLU A 63 6.55 -16.75 -8.46
CA GLU A 63 7.13 -17.91 -9.12
C GLU A 63 8.57 -17.65 -9.54
N TRP A 64 8.82 -16.48 -10.15
CA TRP A 64 10.17 -16.01 -10.47
C TRP A 64 11.03 -16.01 -9.19
N CYS A 65 10.69 -15.23 -8.16
CA CYS A 65 11.47 -15.19 -6.92
C CYS A 65 11.77 -16.57 -6.31
N ARG A 66 10.82 -17.52 -6.39
CA ARG A 66 11.05 -18.91 -5.95
C ARG A 66 12.06 -19.63 -6.83
N SER A 67 11.96 -19.51 -8.14
CA SER A 67 12.88 -20.12 -9.09
C SER A 67 14.32 -19.58 -8.98
N GLN A 68 14.49 -18.31 -8.62
CA GLN A 68 15.81 -17.70 -8.36
C GLN A 68 16.25 -17.77 -6.89
N SER A 69 15.48 -18.41 -5.99
CA SER A 69 15.78 -18.41 -4.55
C SER A 69 17.08 -19.11 -4.17
N SER A 70 17.55 -20.05 -5.00
CA SER A 70 18.80 -20.79 -4.79
C SER A 70 20.00 -20.18 -5.51
N TRP A 71 19.84 -19.02 -6.16
CA TRP A 71 20.94 -18.38 -6.89
C TRP A 71 22.04 -17.93 -5.94
N VAL A 72 23.27 -18.32 -6.27
CA VAL A 72 24.49 -17.86 -5.59
C VAL A 72 25.09 -16.67 -6.31
N ALA A 73 26.10 -16.02 -5.72
CA ALA A 73 26.69 -14.80 -6.26
C ALA A 73 27.15 -14.94 -7.74
N SER A 74 27.69 -16.09 -8.13
CA SER A 74 28.11 -16.36 -9.51
C SER A 74 26.94 -16.35 -10.51
N ASP A 75 25.75 -16.80 -10.10
CA ASP A 75 24.56 -16.82 -10.94
C ASP A 75 24.04 -15.40 -11.19
N TRP A 76 24.09 -14.55 -10.17
CA TRP A 76 23.80 -13.12 -10.30
C TRP A 76 24.79 -12.43 -11.23
N HIS A 77 26.09 -12.72 -11.11
CA HIS A 77 27.12 -12.12 -11.95
C HIS A 77 26.98 -12.49 -13.44
N ARG A 78 26.44 -13.67 -13.75
CA ARG A 78 26.21 -14.10 -15.13
C ARG A 78 24.97 -13.44 -15.76
N THR A 79 24.07 -12.89 -14.95
CA THR A 79 22.80 -12.32 -15.41
C THR A 79 22.96 -10.85 -15.75
N VAL A 80 22.70 -10.49 -17.01
CA VAL A 80 22.71 -9.09 -17.46
C VAL A 80 21.29 -8.53 -17.39
N PHE A 81 21.09 -7.50 -16.58
CA PHE A 81 19.82 -6.78 -16.49
C PHE A 81 19.82 -5.59 -17.45
N SER A 82 18.68 -5.34 -18.08
CA SER A 82 18.45 -4.17 -18.91
C SER A 82 17.11 -3.55 -18.53
N ASN A 83 17.06 -2.22 -18.43
CA ASN A 83 15.82 -1.47 -18.34
C ASN A 83 15.94 -0.19 -19.17
N GLU A 84 14.81 0.42 -19.45
CA GLU A 84 14.75 1.78 -19.94
C GLU A 84 14.22 2.68 -18.83
N SER A 85 14.91 3.78 -18.57
CA SER A 85 14.51 4.79 -17.60
C SER A 85 14.41 6.14 -18.30
N ARG A 86 13.36 6.90 -17.97
CA ARG A 86 13.19 8.28 -18.45
C ARG A 86 13.93 9.23 -17.53
N PHE A 87 14.66 10.18 -18.11
CA PHE A 87 15.31 11.26 -17.37
C PHE A 87 14.56 12.56 -17.64
N THR A 88 14.17 13.27 -16.57
CA THR A 88 13.53 14.58 -16.66
C THR A 88 14.48 15.65 -16.14
N LEU A 89 14.44 16.84 -16.76
CA LEU A 89 15.27 17.98 -16.35
C LEU A 89 14.78 18.61 -15.04
N GLU A 90 13.50 18.46 -14.72
CA GLU A 90 12.87 18.90 -13.49
C GLU A 90 12.53 17.71 -12.60
N ALA A 91 12.60 17.91 -11.28
CA ALA A 91 12.26 16.88 -10.30
C ALA A 91 10.74 16.63 -10.29
N ASP A 92 10.35 15.37 -10.41
CA ASP A 92 8.97 14.95 -10.18
C ASP A 92 8.62 15.19 -8.70
N ASP A 93 7.71 16.12 -8.44
CA ASP A 93 7.24 16.45 -7.09
C ASP A 93 6.26 15.38 -6.54
N HIS A 94 5.97 14.34 -7.32
CA HIS A 94 5.08 13.24 -7.03
C HIS A 94 3.66 13.67 -6.63
N ARG A 95 3.24 14.88 -7.04
CA ARG A 95 1.90 15.43 -6.79
C ARG A 95 0.91 15.10 -7.89
N VAL A 96 1.39 14.84 -9.10
CA VAL A 96 0.53 14.47 -10.23
C VAL A 96 0.27 12.96 -10.22
N ARG A 97 -1.00 12.59 -10.37
CA ARG A 97 -1.45 11.19 -10.53
C ARG A 97 -1.44 10.87 -12.02
N VAL A 98 -0.74 9.81 -12.41
CA VAL A 98 -0.91 9.13 -13.71
C VAL A 98 -1.99 8.08 -13.57
#